data_AF-A0A0F7S4V9-F1
#
_entry.id   AF-A0A0F7S4V9-F1
#
_cell.length_a   1.000
_cell.length_b   1.000
_cell.length_c   1.000
_cell.angle_alpha   90.00
_cell.angle_beta   90.00
_cell.angle_gamma   90.00
#
_symmetry.space_group_name_H-M   'P 1'
#
loop_
_entity.id
_entity.type
_entity.pdbx_description
1 polymer ?
#
loop_
_entity_poly.entity_id
_entity_poly.type
_entity_poly.pdbx_seq_one_letter_code
_entity_poly.pdbx_strand_id
1 'polypeptide(L)'
;ASVYLTGTWATTRTFASSSLARKDGDEPQGHLPGHPSSVFLTSLNDSFFDSVKPKTLSGNKNAKGGIPTYRLMDGVGRLLPGVTDEMVNITQSEAVKMYRTMLLLPAIDVILYNAQRQGRISFMMTSYGEEGAVVGSAAGLDAKDQVFAQYRESGVLLWREFSLDHFMSQVFGAEDDLCGGRQMPVHFGSTQHHFHTISSPLATQIPQAAGAGYALKRTKGREGNVVICYFGEGAASEGDFHAGMNLASTTKSPVIFFVRNNGYAISTPAAEQFRGDGIASRGPGYGMLTIRVDGNDALAVRSAVQAAKSKALSEQRPVLIEAMTYRVGHHSTSDDSSAYRSKQAVESWKQMDNPLHRMRNFLTHRGWWNDQLEQETKVQHRKAVIEAMGRAEKKKRPQLSSLFEGTYRGELPANLKEQRAELAELLEKYGSLPGWSKELAKHAHAGKDMEQYREKQRT
;
A
#
# COMPACT_ATOMS: atom_id res chain seq x y z
N ALA A 1 -35.48 -42.95 20.55
CA ALA A 1 -35.16 -42.72 21.97
C ALA A 1 -34.03 -41.71 22.03
N SER A 2 -34.31 -40.57 22.65
CA SER A 2 -33.43 -39.42 22.82
C SER A 2 -32.27 -39.75 23.76
N VAL A 3 -31.05 -39.33 23.43
CA VAL A 3 -29.98 -39.13 24.43
C VAL A 3 -29.25 -37.84 24.08
N TYR A 4 -29.56 -36.81 24.87
CA TYR A 4 -28.81 -35.57 24.97
C TYR A 4 -27.43 -35.84 25.55
N LEU A 5 -26.38 -35.27 24.95
CA LEU A 5 -25.08 -35.08 25.59
C LEU A 5 -24.75 -33.59 25.58
N THR A 6 -25.08 -32.94 26.69
CA THR A 6 -24.61 -31.61 27.07
C THR A 6 -23.17 -31.72 27.54
N GLY A 7 -22.23 -31.17 26.76
CA GLY A 7 -20.81 -31.06 27.13
C GLY A 7 -20.35 -29.61 26.98
N THR A 8 -20.41 -28.84 28.06
CA THR A 8 -19.81 -27.51 28.19
C THR A 8 -18.29 -27.67 28.32
N TRP A 9 -17.56 -27.39 27.24
CA TRP A 9 -16.10 -27.25 27.28
C TRP A 9 -15.74 -25.81 27.67
N ALA A 10 -15.59 -25.56 28.96
CA ALA A 10 -14.90 -24.39 29.45
C ALA A 10 -13.39 -24.60 29.27
N THR A 11 -12.83 -24.16 28.15
CA THR A 11 -11.37 -24.06 28.01
C THR A 11 -10.90 -22.80 28.72
N THR A 12 -10.41 -22.97 29.95
CA THR A 12 -9.58 -21.99 30.64
C THR A 12 -8.32 -21.77 29.81
N ARG A 13 -8.25 -20.67 29.05
CA ARG A 13 -6.99 -20.19 28.48
C ARG A 13 -6.14 -19.65 29.62
N THR A 14 -5.21 -20.48 30.09
CA THR A 14 -4.06 -20.01 30.86
C THR A 14 -3.25 -19.07 29.98
N PHE A 15 -3.34 -17.76 30.26
CA PHE A 15 -2.40 -16.77 29.74
C PHE A 15 -1.03 -17.10 30.32
N ALA A 16 -0.18 -17.72 29.49
CA ALA A 16 1.25 -17.70 29.75
C ALA A 16 1.70 -16.23 29.66
N SER A 17 1.94 -15.63 30.81
CA SER A 17 2.61 -14.35 30.98
C SER A 17 3.99 -14.45 30.34
N SER A 18 4.13 -14.04 29.08
CA SER A 18 5.42 -13.73 28.48
C SER A 18 5.76 -12.28 28.80
N SER A 19 6.29 -12.08 30.01
CA SER A 19 7.10 -10.91 30.33
C SER A 19 8.35 -10.94 29.44
N LEU A 20 8.27 -10.32 28.26
CA LEU A 20 9.41 -9.87 27.44
C LEU A 20 8.84 -9.00 26.30
N ALA A 21 8.21 -7.87 26.66
CA ALA A 21 8.08 -6.77 25.72
C ALA A 21 9.50 -6.21 25.47
N ARG A 22 10.25 -6.85 24.57
CA ARG A 22 11.51 -6.30 24.08
C ARG A 22 11.20 -4.95 23.43
N LYS A 23 11.99 -3.93 23.74
CA LYS A 23 11.79 -2.59 23.18
C LYS A 23 11.91 -2.67 21.65
N ASP A 24 10.84 -2.30 20.96
CA ASP A 24 10.86 -2.09 19.52
C ASP A 24 12.05 -1.19 19.14
N GLY A 25 12.96 -1.68 18.28
CA GLY A 25 14.06 -0.89 17.73
C GLY A 25 15.48 -1.31 18.13
N ASP A 26 15.68 -1.99 19.27
CA ASP A 26 17.03 -2.37 19.76
C ASP A 26 17.66 -3.57 19.00
N GLU A 27 16.95 -4.15 18.03
CA GLU A 27 17.36 -5.39 17.36
C GLU A 27 18.04 -5.13 16.00
N PRO A 28 19.04 -5.95 15.60
CA PRO A 28 19.96 -5.67 14.50
C PRO A 28 19.40 -5.88 13.08
N GLN A 29 18.10 -6.16 12.89
CA GLN A 29 17.54 -6.61 11.61
C GLN A 29 17.12 -5.46 10.67
N GLY A 30 17.95 -4.42 10.60
CA GLY A 30 17.62 -3.17 9.92
C GLY A 30 16.87 -2.23 10.87
N HIS A 31 17.50 -1.11 11.19
CA HIS A 31 16.95 -0.17 12.15
C HIS A 31 15.83 0.67 11.51
N LEU A 32 14.72 0.82 12.23
CA LEU A 32 13.65 1.75 11.87
C LEU A 32 14.19 3.20 11.80
N PRO A 33 13.49 4.13 11.12
CA PRO A 33 13.95 5.51 10.97
C PRO A 33 14.32 6.18 12.30
N GLY A 34 15.40 6.96 12.33
CA GLY A 34 15.76 7.70 13.55
C GLY A 34 16.28 6.87 14.74
N HIS A 35 16.44 5.55 14.61
CA HIS A 35 17.09 4.75 15.66
C HIS A 35 18.55 5.21 15.89
N PRO A 36 19.05 5.30 17.15
CA PRO A 36 20.40 5.82 17.44
C PRO A 36 21.55 5.04 16.80
N SER A 37 21.33 3.76 16.47
CA SER A 37 22.30 2.91 15.78
C SER A 37 22.17 2.93 14.24
N SER A 38 21.22 3.67 13.69
CA SER A 38 21.10 3.86 12.24
C SER A 38 22.29 4.66 11.71
N VAL A 39 22.96 4.11 10.71
CA VAL A 39 23.99 4.83 9.94
C VAL A 39 23.29 5.49 8.77
N PHE A 40 23.43 6.80 8.63
CA PHE A 40 22.87 7.53 7.50
C PHE A 40 23.93 7.86 6.46
N LEU A 41 23.55 7.74 5.18
CA LEU A 41 24.30 8.27 4.05
C LEU A 41 23.48 9.36 3.36
N THR A 42 24.16 10.41 2.93
CA THR A 42 23.57 11.51 2.15
C THR A 42 23.93 11.41 0.66
N SER A 43 24.95 10.63 0.30
CA SER A 43 25.33 10.35 -1.08
C SER A 43 24.44 9.25 -1.66
N LEU A 44 23.65 9.60 -2.67
CA LEU A 44 22.73 8.67 -3.32
C LEU A 44 23.49 7.53 -4.02
N ASN A 45 24.58 7.85 -4.72
CA ASN A 45 25.37 6.84 -5.44
C ASN A 45 26.05 5.86 -4.49
N ASP A 46 26.61 6.34 -3.37
CA ASP A 46 27.27 5.48 -2.38
C ASP A 46 26.27 4.61 -1.58
N SER A 47 24.99 4.94 -1.67
CA SER A 47 23.91 4.19 -0.99
C SER A 47 23.43 2.97 -1.77
N PHE A 48 23.73 2.88 -3.07
CA PHE A 48 23.43 1.69 -3.87
C PHE A 48 24.54 0.64 -3.74
N PHE A 49 24.15 -0.62 -3.56
CA PHE A 49 25.08 -1.75 -3.46
C PHE A 49 24.49 -3.00 -4.12
N ASP A 50 25.35 -3.89 -4.61
CA ASP A 50 25.00 -5.18 -5.21
C ASP A 50 25.79 -6.35 -4.60
N SER A 51 26.56 -6.07 -3.54
CA SER A 51 27.25 -7.05 -2.72
C SER A 51 27.18 -6.63 -1.26
N VAL A 52 26.87 -7.58 -0.36
CA VAL A 52 26.94 -7.33 1.07
C VAL A 52 28.41 -7.41 1.46
N LYS A 53 29.08 -6.26 1.60
CA LYS A 53 30.45 -6.21 2.08
C LYS A 53 30.49 -6.61 3.56
N PRO A 54 31.58 -7.25 4.05
CA PRO A 54 31.80 -7.48 5.48
C PRO A 54 31.59 -6.19 6.28
N LYS A 55 31.20 -6.30 7.56
CA LYS A 55 30.92 -5.20 8.52
C LYS A 55 32.12 -4.26 8.76
N THR A 56 32.59 -3.57 7.74
CA THR A 56 33.56 -2.50 7.86
C THR A 56 33.08 -1.35 7.01
N LEU A 57 32.61 -0.29 7.68
CA LEU A 57 32.90 1.13 7.43
C LEU A 57 31.68 2.02 7.68
N SER A 58 31.73 2.77 8.77
CA SER A 58 31.58 4.22 8.70
C SER A 58 32.36 4.81 9.86
N GLY A 59 32.94 6.00 9.71
CA GLY A 59 33.67 6.70 10.79
C GLY A 59 32.83 7.10 12.00
N ASN A 60 31.61 6.55 12.15
CA ASN A 60 30.75 6.71 13.31
C ASN A 60 31.05 5.62 14.35
N LYS A 61 31.69 5.99 15.46
CA LYS A 61 32.05 5.07 16.55
C LYS A 61 30.85 4.41 17.25
N ASN A 62 29.62 4.92 17.03
CA ASN A 62 28.38 4.35 17.58
C ASN A 62 27.67 3.36 16.63
N ALA A 63 28.14 3.24 15.38
CA ALA A 63 27.55 2.35 14.39
C ALA A 63 27.91 0.88 14.67
N LYS A 64 26.94 0.05 15.09
CA LYS A 64 27.13 -1.39 15.25
C LYS A 64 26.84 -2.18 13.97
N GLY A 65 27.46 -1.79 12.84
CA GLY A 65 27.31 -2.47 11.55
C GLY A 65 25.88 -2.45 10.98
N GLY A 66 25.73 -3.02 9.78
CA GLY A 66 24.47 -3.07 9.03
C GLY A 66 24.46 -2.15 7.80
N ILE A 67 23.53 -2.40 6.88
CA ILE A 67 23.33 -1.63 5.66
C ILE A 67 22.88 -0.22 6.04
N PRO A 68 23.61 0.83 5.61
CA PRO A 68 23.27 2.20 5.92
C PRO A 68 21.97 2.63 5.23
N THR A 69 21.30 3.60 5.83
CA THR A 69 20.04 4.16 5.37
C THR A 69 20.29 5.48 4.67
N TYR A 70 19.90 5.59 3.40
CA TYR A 70 19.95 6.85 2.65
C TYR A 70 18.92 7.85 3.20
N ARG A 71 19.37 9.08 3.48
CA ARG A 71 18.56 10.12 4.12
C ARG A 71 19.06 11.52 3.70
N LEU A 72 18.14 12.46 3.52
CA LEU A 72 18.42 13.84 3.09
C LEU A 72 18.08 14.88 4.17
N MET A 73 17.02 14.67 4.94
CA MET A 73 16.59 15.58 6.01
C MET A 73 16.61 14.89 7.37
N ASP A 74 16.89 15.64 8.43
CA ASP A 74 16.80 15.16 9.82
C ASP A 74 15.33 14.99 10.29
N GLY A 75 15.14 14.63 11.57
CA GLY A 75 13.82 14.39 12.16
C GLY A 75 12.97 15.66 12.31
N VAL A 76 13.56 16.84 12.21
CA VAL A 76 12.87 18.13 12.31
C VAL A 76 12.69 18.82 10.97
N GLY A 77 13.05 18.16 9.86
CA GLY A 77 12.84 18.63 8.49
C GLY A 77 13.91 19.60 7.98
N ARG A 78 15.11 19.62 8.58
CA ARG A 78 16.27 20.35 8.05
C ARG A 78 17.14 19.43 7.22
N LEU A 79 17.73 19.95 6.15
CA LEU A 79 18.69 19.18 5.35
C LEU A 79 19.90 18.79 6.21
N LEU A 80 20.37 17.55 6.05
CA LEU A 80 21.56 17.06 6.74
C LEU A 80 22.82 17.81 6.24
N PRO A 81 23.86 17.95 7.07
CA PRO A 81 25.12 18.57 6.64
C PRO A 81 25.66 17.94 5.35
N GLY A 82 26.01 18.80 4.38
CA GLY A 82 26.52 18.37 3.08
C GLY A 82 25.44 18.05 2.04
N VAL A 83 24.15 18.04 2.41
CA VAL A 83 23.05 17.94 1.43
C VAL A 83 22.76 19.32 0.85
N THR A 84 22.85 19.44 -0.47
CA THR A 84 22.59 20.70 -1.19
C THR A 84 21.22 20.70 -1.88
N ASP A 85 20.79 21.86 -2.35
CA ASP A 85 19.54 22.01 -3.13
C ASP A 85 19.58 21.22 -4.44
N GLU A 86 20.75 21.17 -5.09
CA GLU A 86 20.97 20.40 -6.31
C GLU A 86 20.84 18.90 -6.06
N MET A 87 21.22 18.41 -4.87
CA MET A 87 21.04 17.00 -4.50
C MET A 87 19.57 16.65 -4.27
N VAL A 88 18.79 17.58 -3.71
CA VAL A 88 17.35 17.40 -3.49
C VAL A 88 16.58 17.49 -4.82
N ASN A 89 16.97 18.42 -5.69
CA ASN A 89 16.43 18.64 -7.03
C ASN A 89 14.89 18.58 -7.08
N ILE A 90 14.23 19.48 -6.36
CA ILE A 90 12.78 19.57 -6.27
C ILE A 90 12.30 21.01 -6.45
N THR A 91 11.20 21.17 -7.20
CA THR A 91 10.54 22.47 -7.35
C THR A 91 9.56 22.72 -6.21
N GLN A 92 9.25 24.00 -5.94
CA GLN A 92 8.24 24.36 -4.94
C GLN A 92 6.88 23.72 -5.25
N SER A 93 6.43 23.74 -6.52
CA SER A 93 5.13 23.20 -6.92
C SER A 93 5.04 21.70 -6.69
N GLU A 94 6.09 20.95 -7.03
CA GLU A 94 6.17 19.51 -6.80
C GLU A 94 6.20 19.18 -5.30
N ALA A 95 7.05 19.87 -4.52
CA ALA A 95 7.16 19.66 -3.08
C ALA A 95 5.83 19.95 -2.35
N VAL A 96 5.14 21.03 -2.75
CA VAL A 96 3.81 21.37 -2.23
C VAL A 96 2.76 20.35 -2.66
N LYS A 97 2.79 19.87 -3.92
CA LYS A 97 1.88 18.81 -4.39
C LYS A 97 2.07 17.54 -3.55
N MET A 98 3.31 17.11 -3.35
CA MET A 98 3.64 15.92 -2.54
C MET A 98 3.07 16.06 -1.13
N TYR A 99 3.34 17.18 -0.47
CA TYR A 99 2.86 17.39 0.89
C TYR A 99 1.33 17.48 0.99
N ARG A 100 0.65 18.12 0.03
CA ARG A 100 -0.81 18.12 -0.05
C ARG A 100 -1.37 16.71 -0.23
N THR A 101 -0.76 15.87 -1.06
CA THR A 101 -1.17 14.47 -1.22
C THR A 101 -0.92 13.67 0.06
N MET A 102 0.21 13.87 0.73
CA MET A 102 0.50 13.24 2.03
C MET A 102 -0.55 13.63 3.08
N LEU A 103 -0.96 14.91 3.15
CA LEU A 103 -2.01 15.38 4.06
C LEU A 103 -3.40 14.82 3.76
N LEU A 104 -3.68 14.44 2.52
CA LEU A 104 -4.97 13.88 2.12
C LEU A 104 -5.20 12.48 2.70
N LEU A 105 -4.13 11.68 2.80
CA LEU A 105 -4.20 10.29 3.29
C LEU A 105 -4.78 10.22 4.71
N PRO A 106 -4.28 10.97 5.72
CA PRO A 106 -4.89 10.95 7.03
C PRO A 106 -6.35 11.43 7.07
N ALA A 107 -6.73 12.38 6.21
CA ALA A 107 -8.11 12.84 6.14
C ALA A 107 -9.06 11.73 5.69
N ILE A 108 -8.67 10.97 4.66
CA ILE A 108 -9.39 9.78 4.19
C ILE A 108 -9.42 8.71 5.29
N ASP A 109 -8.27 8.40 5.87
CA ASP A 109 -8.11 7.33 6.85
C ASP A 109 -9.01 7.56 8.08
N VAL A 110 -9.03 8.78 8.65
CA VAL A 110 -9.89 9.09 9.82
C VAL A 110 -11.37 8.95 9.46
N ILE A 111 -11.78 9.48 8.32
CA ILE A 111 -13.20 9.50 7.92
C ILE A 111 -13.68 8.08 7.64
N LEU A 112 -12.94 7.30 6.85
CA LEU A 112 -13.35 5.94 6.48
C LEU A 112 -13.22 4.94 7.63
N TYR A 113 -12.22 5.10 8.51
CA TYR A 113 -12.15 4.29 9.73
C TYR A 113 -13.41 4.47 10.60
N ASN A 114 -13.85 5.73 10.79
CA ASN A 114 -15.08 6.02 11.52
C ASN A 114 -16.33 5.53 10.79
N ALA A 115 -16.39 5.64 9.47
CA ALA A 115 -17.49 5.08 8.67
C ALA A 115 -17.58 3.56 8.85
N GLN A 116 -16.45 2.87 8.90
CA GLN A 116 -16.38 1.43 9.15
C GLN A 116 -16.89 1.09 10.56
N ARG A 117 -16.51 1.87 11.59
CA ARG A 117 -17.04 1.69 12.96
C ARG A 117 -18.54 1.92 13.07
N GLN A 118 -19.13 2.71 12.17
CA GLN A 118 -20.58 2.91 12.05
C GLN A 118 -21.27 1.83 11.20
N GLY A 119 -20.53 0.84 10.67
CA GLY A 119 -21.08 -0.21 9.81
C GLY A 119 -21.46 0.25 8.40
N ARG A 120 -20.99 1.43 7.98
CA ARG A 120 -21.30 2.00 6.65
C ARG A 120 -20.49 1.36 5.52
N ILE A 121 -19.30 0.88 5.86
CA ILE A 121 -18.41 0.10 4.98
C ILE A 121 -17.95 -1.15 5.72
N SER A 122 -17.58 -2.19 5.00
CA SER A 122 -17.25 -3.49 5.61
C SER A 122 -15.83 -3.54 6.21
N PHE A 123 -14.87 -2.86 5.57
CA PHE A 123 -13.45 -2.98 5.90
C PHE A 123 -12.68 -1.71 5.54
N MET A 124 -11.58 -1.42 6.26
CA MET A 124 -10.64 -0.36 5.90
C MET A 124 -9.22 -0.69 6.40
N MET A 125 -8.22 -0.19 5.69
CA MET A 125 -6.81 -0.18 6.11
C MET A 125 -6.27 1.25 5.99
N THR A 126 -5.56 1.71 7.01
CA THR A 126 -4.98 3.06 7.03
C THR A 126 -3.52 3.04 6.59
N SER A 127 -2.94 4.19 6.27
CA SER A 127 -1.54 4.33 5.82
C SER A 127 -0.68 5.18 6.76
N TYR A 128 -1.19 5.49 7.96
CA TYR A 128 -0.53 6.35 8.94
C TYR A 128 0.92 5.97 9.23
N GLY A 129 1.82 6.93 9.03
CA GLY A 129 3.26 6.80 9.24
C GLY A 129 4.03 6.41 7.98
N GLU A 130 3.35 5.99 6.91
CA GLU A 130 3.97 5.50 5.67
C GLU A 130 3.75 6.46 4.49
N GLU A 131 3.16 7.64 4.73
CA GLU A 131 2.78 8.60 3.69
C GLU A 131 3.99 9.09 2.89
N GLY A 132 5.14 9.28 3.55
CA GLY A 132 6.39 9.69 2.91
C GLY A 132 6.91 8.65 1.92
N ALA A 133 6.89 7.37 2.31
CA ALA A 133 7.32 6.27 1.45
C ALA A 133 6.41 6.10 0.24
N VAL A 134 5.10 6.19 0.45
CA VAL A 134 4.09 5.99 -0.60
C VAL A 134 4.07 7.17 -1.58
N VAL A 135 3.98 8.42 -1.10
CA VAL A 135 3.89 9.60 -1.98
C VAL A 135 5.25 9.95 -2.58
N GLY A 136 6.33 9.83 -1.80
CA GLY A 136 7.70 10.03 -2.30
C GLY A 136 8.04 9.09 -3.45
N SER A 137 7.68 7.81 -3.33
CA SER A 137 7.94 6.85 -4.40
C SER A 137 7.09 7.13 -5.65
N ALA A 138 5.82 7.50 -5.48
CA ALA A 138 4.95 7.89 -6.60
C ALA A 138 5.49 9.14 -7.35
N ALA A 139 6.03 10.11 -6.63
CA ALA A 139 6.64 11.31 -7.20
C ALA A 139 7.95 11.04 -7.96
N GLY A 140 8.62 9.91 -7.67
CA GLY A 140 9.84 9.49 -8.38
C GLY A 140 9.59 8.75 -9.70
N LEU A 141 8.33 8.50 -10.09
CA LEU A 141 7.95 7.73 -11.27
C LEU A 141 7.31 8.61 -12.35
N ASP A 142 7.31 8.13 -13.59
CA ASP A 142 6.47 8.71 -14.63
C ASP A 142 5.03 8.16 -14.53
N ALA A 143 4.07 8.93 -15.05
CA ALA A 143 2.67 8.52 -15.07
C ALA A 143 2.43 7.17 -15.80
N LYS A 144 3.26 6.83 -16.79
CA LYS A 144 3.14 5.60 -17.61
C LYS A 144 3.85 4.38 -17.02
N ASP A 145 4.58 4.53 -15.92
CA ASP A 145 5.20 3.41 -15.22
C ASP A 145 4.12 2.57 -14.53
N GLN A 146 4.28 1.25 -14.57
CA GLN A 146 3.28 0.32 -14.06
C GLN A 146 3.43 0.16 -12.55
N VAL A 147 2.32 0.14 -11.82
CA VAL A 147 2.29 -0.01 -10.36
C VAL A 147 1.59 -1.31 -10.00
N PHE A 148 2.29 -2.17 -9.26
CA PHE A 148 1.72 -3.32 -8.56
C PHE A 148 1.76 -3.01 -7.06
N ALA A 149 0.59 -2.97 -6.41
CA ALA A 149 0.45 -2.61 -5.01
C ALA A 149 0.04 -3.80 -4.14
N GLN A 150 0.16 -3.65 -2.82
CA GLN A 150 -0.27 -4.66 -1.86
C GLN A 150 -1.65 -4.33 -1.28
N TYR A 151 -1.82 -3.15 -0.67
CA TYR A 151 -3.09 -2.62 -0.14
C TYR A 151 -2.93 -1.32 0.67
N ARG A 152 -1.69 -0.83 0.86
CA ARG A 152 -1.40 0.38 1.67
C ARG A 152 -0.84 1.53 0.83
N GLU A 153 -0.96 1.42 -0.50
CA GLU A 153 -0.36 2.32 -1.48
C GLU A 153 -1.37 3.24 -2.16
N SER A 154 -2.54 3.46 -1.57
CA SER A 154 -3.58 4.32 -2.16
C SER A 154 -3.10 5.76 -2.41
N GLY A 155 -2.07 6.21 -1.69
CA GLY A 155 -1.37 7.47 -1.96
C GLY A 155 -0.75 7.57 -3.34
N VAL A 156 -0.36 6.46 -3.97
CA VAL A 156 0.14 6.44 -5.36
C VAL A 156 -0.98 6.81 -6.33
N LEU A 157 -2.19 6.29 -6.13
CA LEU A 157 -3.36 6.63 -6.93
C LEU A 157 -3.73 8.10 -6.76
N LEU A 158 -3.76 8.60 -5.52
CA LEU A 158 -4.08 10.00 -5.23
C LEU A 158 -3.03 10.96 -5.82
N TRP A 159 -1.75 10.58 -5.80
CA TRP A 159 -0.67 11.33 -6.48
C TRP A 159 -0.89 11.41 -8.00
N ARG A 160 -1.35 10.30 -8.59
CA ARG A 160 -1.72 10.19 -10.01
C ARG A 160 -3.11 10.77 -10.31
N GLU A 161 -3.71 11.52 -9.39
CA GLU A 161 -4.97 12.25 -9.59
C GLU A 161 -6.21 11.34 -9.75
N PHE A 162 -6.15 10.13 -9.18
CA PHE A 162 -7.33 9.29 -9.03
C PHE A 162 -8.39 10.01 -8.19
N SER A 163 -9.60 10.13 -8.74
CA SER A 163 -10.65 10.94 -8.11
C SER A 163 -11.11 10.34 -6.78
N LEU A 164 -11.44 11.21 -5.82
CA LEU A 164 -12.07 10.79 -4.57
C LEU A 164 -13.42 10.11 -4.81
N ASP A 165 -14.12 10.45 -5.90
CA ASP A 165 -15.36 9.78 -6.27
C ASP A 165 -15.13 8.31 -6.62
N HIS A 166 -14.14 7.99 -7.45
CA HIS A 166 -13.82 6.59 -7.75
C HIS A 166 -13.25 5.86 -6.52
N PHE A 167 -12.44 6.55 -5.71
CA PHE A 167 -11.95 6.00 -4.43
C PHE A 167 -13.12 5.56 -3.54
N MET A 168 -14.08 6.45 -3.30
CA MET A 168 -15.23 6.17 -2.46
C MET A 168 -16.13 5.12 -3.10
N SER A 169 -16.29 5.14 -4.41
CA SER A 169 -17.13 4.16 -5.12
C SER A 169 -16.59 2.74 -4.94
N GLN A 170 -15.28 2.53 -4.99
CA GLN A 170 -14.66 1.23 -4.69
C GLN A 170 -14.87 0.82 -3.23
N VAL A 171 -14.64 1.74 -2.28
CA VAL A 171 -14.78 1.43 -0.84
C VAL A 171 -16.23 1.10 -0.45
N PHE A 172 -17.21 1.73 -1.08
CA PHE A 172 -18.64 1.48 -0.82
C PHE A 172 -19.24 0.37 -1.71
N GLY A 173 -18.50 -0.12 -2.71
CA GLY A 173 -19.04 -1.03 -3.73
C GLY A 173 -20.21 -0.40 -4.49
N ALA A 174 -20.06 0.86 -4.89
CA ALA A 174 -21.06 1.62 -5.64
C ALA A 174 -21.08 1.23 -7.13
N GLU A 175 -22.15 1.60 -7.83
CA GLU A 175 -22.40 1.22 -9.23
C GLU A 175 -21.32 1.62 -10.22
N ASP A 176 -20.57 2.70 -9.95
CA ASP A 176 -19.46 3.20 -10.76
C ASP A 176 -18.08 2.85 -10.18
N ASP A 177 -18.01 1.87 -9.27
CA ASP A 177 -16.75 1.22 -8.95
C ASP A 177 -16.13 0.60 -10.21
N LEU A 178 -14.91 1.01 -10.54
CA LEU A 178 -14.15 0.47 -11.68
C LEU A 178 -13.85 -1.04 -11.54
N CYS A 179 -13.91 -1.59 -10.32
CA CYS A 179 -13.78 -3.01 -10.05
C CYS A 179 -15.13 -3.76 -10.01
N GLY A 180 -16.24 -3.07 -10.30
CA GLY A 180 -17.59 -3.63 -10.40
C GLY A 180 -18.19 -4.07 -9.07
N GLY A 181 -17.72 -3.56 -7.93
CA GLY A 181 -18.18 -3.95 -6.59
C GLY A 181 -17.86 -5.40 -6.21
N ARG A 182 -16.92 -6.05 -6.94
CA ARG A 182 -16.59 -7.48 -6.79
C ARG A 182 -15.50 -7.75 -5.76
N GLN A 183 -14.74 -6.72 -5.40
CA GLN A 183 -13.60 -6.82 -4.50
C GLN A 183 -13.91 -6.20 -3.14
N MET A 184 -13.15 -6.61 -2.13
CA MET A 184 -13.19 -6.01 -0.79
C MET A 184 -12.77 -4.52 -0.86
N PRO A 185 -13.26 -3.65 0.04
CA PRO A 185 -12.75 -2.27 0.12
C PRO A 185 -11.22 -2.22 0.19
N VAL A 186 -10.62 -1.17 -0.38
CA VAL A 186 -9.16 -0.94 -0.47
C VAL A 186 -8.47 -1.75 -1.59
N HIS A 187 -9.16 -2.66 -2.27
CA HIS A 187 -8.63 -3.36 -3.44
C HIS A 187 -8.81 -2.55 -4.73
N PHE A 188 -8.12 -1.42 -4.81
CA PHE A 188 -8.20 -0.52 -5.95
C PHE A 188 -7.52 -1.11 -7.21
N GLY A 189 -7.99 -0.67 -8.37
CA GLY A 189 -7.40 -0.92 -9.68
C GLY A 189 -7.78 0.17 -10.66
N SER A 190 -6.86 0.59 -11.53
CA SER A 190 -7.16 1.56 -12.57
C SER A 190 -6.18 1.49 -13.74
N THR A 191 -6.67 1.03 -14.90
CA THR A 191 -5.91 0.99 -16.15
C THR A 191 -5.43 2.38 -16.58
N GLN A 192 -6.28 3.40 -16.44
CA GLN A 192 -5.95 4.80 -16.79
C GLN A 192 -4.74 5.33 -16.00
N HIS A 193 -4.60 4.88 -14.75
CA HIS A 193 -3.53 5.32 -13.86
C HIS A 193 -2.36 4.33 -13.82
N HIS A 194 -2.34 3.33 -14.72
CA HIS A 194 -1.35 2.26 -14.77
C HIS A 194 -1.14 1.56 -13.42
N PHE A 195 -2.23 1.38 -12.67
CA PHE A 195 -2.26 0.77 -11.36
C PHE A 195 -3.00 -0.56 -11.46
N HIS A 196 -2.26 -1.66 -11.33
CA HIS A 196 -2.81 -3.01 -11.43
C HIS A 196 -3.71 -3.29 -10.22
N THR A 197 -4.81 -4.01 -10.45
CA THR A 197 -5.80 -4.29 -9.42
C THR A 197 -5.18 -5.08 -8.28
N ILE A 198 -5.36 -4.60 -7.05
CA ILE A 198 -4.90 -5.25 -5.84
C ILE A 198 -5.60 -6.60 -5.63
N SER A 199 -4.83 -7.60 -5.16
CA SER A 199 -5.32 -8.90 -4.72
C SER A 199 -4.99 -9.15 -3.25
N SER A 200 -5.86 -9.88 -2.55
CA SER A 200 -5.64 -10.22 -1.12
C SER A 200 -4.42 -11.12 -0.86
N PRO A 201 -4.19 -12.19 -1.66
CA PRO A 201 -3.04 -13.07 -1.46
C PRO A 201 -1.74 -12.28 -1.49
N LEU A 202 -0.94 -12.43 -0.44
CA LEU A 202 0.31 -11.69 -0.29
C LEU A 202 1.34 -12.17 -1.33
N ALA A 203 2.18 -11.24 -1.75
CA ALA A 203 3.32 -11.45 -2.65
C ALA A 203 3.01 -11.92 -4.08
N THR A 204 1.78 -12.32 -4.41
CA THR A 204 1.43 -12.79 -5.78
C THR A 204 1.69 -11.75 -6.86
N GLN A 205 1.63 -10.46 -6.51
CA GLN A 205 1.94 -9.36 -7.40
C GLN A 205 3.44 -9.24 -7.75
N ILE A 206 4.33 -9.84 -6.96
CA ILE A 206 5.79 -9.75 -7.14
C ILE A 206 6.27 -10.46 -8.41
N PRO A 207 5.97 -11.77 -8.65
CA PRO A 207 6.31 -12.42 -9.90
C PRO A 207 5.53 -11.84 -11.10
N GLN A 208 4.30 -11.36 -10.88
CA GLN A 208 3.53 -10.66 -11.92
C GLN A 208 4.24 -9.38 -12.37
N ALA A 209 4.76 -8.59 -11.44
CA ALA A 209 5.55 -7.39 -11.73
C ALA A 209 6.85 -7.73 -12.48
N ALA A 210 7.54 -8.82 -12.12
CA ALA A 210 8.71 -9.31 -12.84
C ALA A 210 8.39 -9.63 -14.32
N GLY A 211 7.25 -10.31 -14.56
CA GLY A 211 6.74 -10.60 -15.90
C GLY A 211 6.30 -9.35 -16.66
N ALA A 212 5.60 -8.42 -16.01
CA ALA A 212 5.22 -7.13 -16.61
C ALA A 212 6.45 -6.30 -17.00
N GLY A 213 7.51 -6.30 -16.18
CA GLY A 213 8.78 -5.66 -16.53
C GLY A 213 9.41 -6.31 -17.75
N TYR A 214 9.43 -7.64 -17.81
CA TYR A 214 9.92 -8.36 -19.00
C TYR A 214 9.11 -8.01 -20.26
N ALA A 215 7.79 -7.85 -20.12
CA ALA A 215 6.93 -7.42 -21.22
C ALA A 215 7.25 -5.97 -21.66
N LEU A 216 7.45 -5.02 -20.73
CA LEU A 216 7.86 -3.65 -21.05
C LEU A 216 9.17 -3.64 -21.85
N LYS A 217 10.18 -4.39 -21.39
CA LYS A 217 11.47 -4.53 -22.08
C LYS A 217 11.34 -5.00 -23.54
N ARG A 218 10.36 -5.86 -23.83
CA ARG A 218 10.13 -6.41 -25.17
C ARG A 218 9.19 -5.59 -26.04
N THR A 219 8.52 -4.59 -25.46
CA THR A 219 7.50 -3.81 -26.15
C THR A 219 8.13 -2.55 -26.74
N LYS A 220 8.11 -2.45 -28.07
CA LYS A 220 8.58 -1.26 -28.79
C LYS A 220 7.84 0.00 -28.32
N GLY A 221 8.58 1.07 -28.07
CA GLY A 221 8.04 2.36 -27.62
C GLY A 221 7.73 2.43 -26.12
N ARG A 222 8.13 1.42 -25.34
CA ARG A 222 7.99 1.35 -23.88
C ARG A 222 9.34 1.18 -23.17
N GLU A 223 10.45 1.37 -23.87
CA GLU A 223 11.81 1.16 -23.37
C GLU A 223 12.20 2.10 -22.22
N GLY A 224 11.51 3.24 -22.08
CA GLY A 224 11.68 4.19 -20.98
C GLY A 224 10.81 3.91 -19.74
N ASN A 225 9.99 2.85 -19.75
CA ASN A 225 9.08 2.54 -18.65
C ASN A 225 9.59 1.43 -17.75
N VAL A 226 9.28 1.58 -16.46
CA VAL A 226 9.54 0.57 -15.43
C VAL A 226 8.25 0.04 -14.83
N VAL A 227 8.37 -1.07 -14.11
CA VAL A 227 7.37 -1.50 -13.13
C VAL A 227 7.89 -1.16 -11.74
N ILE A 228 7.05 -0.59 -10.88
CA ILE A 228 7.27 -0.60 -9.44
C ILE A 228 6.34 -1.62 -8.77
N CYS A 229 6.88 -2.41 -7.86
CA CYS A 229 6.15 -3.43 -7.12
C CYS A 229 6.29 -3.20 -5.62
N TYR A 230 5.19 -2.86 -4.97
CA TYR A 230 5.14 -2.61 -3.54
C TYR A 230 4.78 -3.88 -2.75
N PHE A 231 5.45 -4.07 -1.62
CA PHE A 231 5.13 -5.10 -0.64
C PHE A 231 5.76 -4.77 0.72
N GLY A 232 5.19 -5.32 1.80
CA GLY A 232 5.71 -5.19 3.15
C GLY A 232 6.81 -6.22 3.44
N GLU A 233 7.56 -6.00 4.52
CA GLU A 233 8.59 -6.93 4.99
C GLU A 233 8.01 -8.30 5.35
N GLY A 234 6.74 -8.34 5.80
CA GLY A 234 5.99 -9.56 6.02
C GLY A 234 5.86 -10.43 4.75
N ALA A 235 5.38 -9.80 3.67
CA ALA A 235 5.17 -10.47 2.38
C ALA A 235 6.48 -10.93 1.72
N ALA A 236 7.62 -10.36 2.12
CA ALA A 236 8.94 -10.81 1.64
C ALA A 236 9.34 -12.21 2.18
N SER A 237 8.56 -12.82 3.08
CA SER A 237 8.74 -14.20 3.52
C SER A 237 7.93 -15.23 2.72
N GLU A 238 7.03 -14.78 1.85
CA GLU A 238 6.28 -15.67 0.95
C GLU A 238 7.17 -16.23 -0.17
N GLY A 239 6.85 -17.43 -0.67
CA GLY A 239 7.62 -18.08 -1.75
C GLY A 239 7.68 -17.25 -3.04
N ASP A 240 6.61 -16.50 -3.34
CA ASP A 240 6.52 -15.63 -4.52
C ASP A 240 7.52 -14.46 -4.49
N PHE A 241 7.98 -14.04 -3.31
CA PHE A 241 9.09 -13.08 -3.21
C PHE A 241 10.35 -13.65 -3.87
N HIS A 242 10.76 -14.86 -3.49
CA HIS A 242 11.94 -15.53 -4.05
C HIS A 242 11.80 -15.73 -5.56
N ALA A 243 10.64 -16.24 -6.00
CA ALA A 243 10.37 -16.47 -7.42
C ALA A 243 10.44 -15.17 -8.23
N GLY A 244 9.82 -14.09 -7.75
CA GLY A 244 9.80 -12.79 -8.43
C GLY A 244 11.18 -12.12 -8.51
N MET A 245 11.96 -12.14 -7.42
CA MET A 245 13.33 -11.60 -7.42
C MET A 245 14.22 -12.34 -8.45
N ASN A 246 14.21 -13.67 -8.43
CA ASN A 246 15.04 -14.48 -9.32
C ASN A 246 14.60 -14.34 -10.79
N LEU A 247 13.29 -14.34 -11.05
CA LEU A 247 12.76 -14.13 -12.39
C LEU A 247 13.22 -12.78 -12.94
N ALA A 248 12.96 -11.68 -12.23
CA ALA A 248 13.33 -10.34 -12.70
C ALA A 248 14.83 -10.20 -12.96
N SER A 249 15.67 -10.84 -12.15
CA SER A 249 17.12 -10.77 -12.29
C SER A 249 17.60 -11.52 -13.52
N THR A 250 17.13 -12.76 -13.71
CA THR A 250 17.52 -13.60 -14.86
C THR A 250 16.97 -13.08 -16.20
N THR A 251 15.77 -12.48 -16.19
CA THR A 251 15.18 -11.86 -17.39
C THR A 251 15.63 -10.42 -17.61
N LYS A 252 16.41 -9.84 -16.69
CA LYS A 252 16.88 -8.46 -16.73
C LYS A 252 15.70 -7.49 -16.90
N SER A 253 14.65 -7.70 -16.10
CA SER A 253 13.42 -6.93 -16.16
C SER A 253 13.59 -5.55 -15.52
N PRO A 254 13.13 -4.46 -16.14
CA PRO A 254 13.15 -3.11 -15.57
C PRO A 254 12.10 -2.96 -14.45
N VAL A 255 12.42 -3.51 -13.27
CA VAL A 255 11.54 -3.54 -12.10
C VAL A 255 12.22 -2.91 -10.90
N ILE A 256 11.48 -2.06 -10.20
CA ILE A 256 11.81 -1.54 -8.88
C ILE A 256 10.95 -2.28 -7.87
N PHE A 257 11.57 -3.10 -7.03
CA PHE A 257 10.89 -3.74 -5.91
C PHE A 257 10.98 -2.82 -4.69
N PHE A 258 9.85 -2.29 -4.25
CA PHE A 258 9.76 -1.30 -3.20
C PHE A 258 9.18 -1.93 -1.93
N VAL A 259 10.06 -2.24 -0.98
CA VAL A 259 9.69 -2.83 0.30
C VAL A 259 9.33 -1.72 1.28
N ARG A 260 8.13 -1.76 1.85
CA ARG A 260 7.77 -0.96 3.02
C ARG A 260 8.05 -1.77 4.28
N ASN A 261 9.23 -1.61 4.87
CA ASN A 261 9.55 -2.25 6.14
C ASN A 261 9.03 -1.36 7.27
N ASN A 262 7.83 -1.67 7.74
CA ASN A 262 7.13 -0.88 8.77
C ASN A 262 7.22 -1.52 10.17
N GLY A 263 8.05 -2.56 10.29
CA GLY A 263 8.36 -3.30 11.51
C GLY A 263 7.38 -4.41 11.88
N TYR A 264 6.23 -4.54 11.20
CA TYR A 264 5.15 -5.44 11.64
C TYR A 264 4.27 -6.02 10.52
N ALA A 265 4.18 -7.35 10.49
CA ALA A 265 3.20 -8.12 9.72
C ALA A 265 2.02 -8.52 10.62
N ILE A 266 0.93 -7.73 10.57
CA ILE A 266 -0.20 -7.82 11.52
C ILE A 266 0.33 -7.64 12.96
N SER A 267 0.51 -8.73 13.71
CA SER A 267 1.03 -8.78 15.07
C SER A 267 2.48 -9.25 15.15
N THR A 268 3.01 -9.83 14.08
CA THR A 268 4.35 -10.41 14.04
C THR A 268 5.39 -9.31 13.86
N PRO A 269 6.28 -9.06 14.84
CA PRO A 269 7.35 -8.08 14.69
C PRO A 269 8.42 -8.58 13.70
N ALA A 270 9.12 -7.66 13.04
CA ALA A 270 10.16 -7.97 12.06
C ALA A 270 11.26 -8.93 12.60
N ALA A 271 11.58 -8.86 13.90
CA ALA A 271 12.54 -9.74 14.55
C ALA A 271 12.11 -11.23 14.58
N GLU A 272 10.80 -11.51 14.50
CA GLU A 272 10.24 -12.84 14.32
C GLU A 272 10.03 -13.20 12.85
N GLN A 273 10.02 -12.20 11.97
CA GLN A 273 9.85 -12.38 10.53
C GLN A 273 11.13 -12.84 9.83
N PHE A 274 12.30 -12.34 10.26
CA PHE A 274 13.60 -12.72 9.70
C PHE A 274 14.76 -12.43 10.64
N ARG A 275 15.92 -13.04 10.34
CA ARG A 275 17.17 -12.86 11.09
C ARG A 275 18.27 -12.10 10.34
N GLY A 276 18.09 -11.88 9.04
CA GLY A 276 18.99 -11.07 8.22
C GLY A 276 18.89 -9.58 8.54
N ASP A 277 19.77 -8.79 7.95
CA ASP A 277 19.73 -7.34 8.05
C ASP A 277 18.67 -6.79 7.08
N GLY A 278 17.40 -6.83 7.51
CA GLY A 278 16.25 -6.41 6.74
C GLY A 278 16.06 -7.18 5.42
N ILE A 279 15.27 -6.60 4.54
CA ILE A 279 15.03 -7.11 3.19
C ILE A 279 16.13 -6.64 2.23
N ALA A 280 16.73 -5.47 2.46
CA ALA A 280 17.82 -4.95 1.62
C ALA A 280 19.02 -5.92 1.53
N SER A 281 19.32 -6.67 2.59
CA SER A 281 20.42 -7.67 2.54
C SER A 281 20.16 -8.84 1.58
N ARG A 282 18.92 -9.04 1.12
CA ARG A 282 18.54 -10.15 0.24
C ARG A 282 18.76 -9.83 -1.23
N GLY A 283 18.62 -8.57 -1.64
CA GLY A 283 18.75 -8.13 -3.04
C GLY A 283 20.07 -8.53 -3.71
N PRO A 284 21.24 -8.31 -3.09
CA PRO A 284 22.53 -8.75 -3.61
C PRO A 284 22.61 -10.25 -3.92
N GLY A 285 21.92 -11.09 -3.15
CA GLY A 285 21.88 -12.54 -3.37
C GLY A 285 21.23 -12.93 -4.70
N TYR A 286 20.42 -12.05 -5.30
CA TYR A 286 19.83 -12.22 -6.63
C TYR A 286 20.56 -11.43 -7.72
N GLY A 287 21.68 -10.78 -7.39
CA GLY A 287 22.43 -9.92 -8.32
C GLY A 287 21.77 -8.57 -8.59
N MET A 288 20.89 -8.11 -7.69
CA MET A 288 20.18 -6.85 -7.82
C MET A 288 20.96 -5.69 -7.25
N LEU A 289 20.80 -4.51 -7.85
CA LEU A 289 21.12 -3.26 -7.14
C LEU A 289 20.15 -3.08 -6.00
N THR A 290 20.67 -2.63 -4.87
CA THR A 290 19.87 -2.48 -3.65
C THR A 290 20.22 -1.19 -2.94
N ILE A 291 19.22 -0.57 -2.31
CA ILE A 291 19.36 0.60 -1.45
C ILE A 291 18.39 0.47 -0.27
N ARG A 292 18.82 0.87 0.92
CA ARG A 292 17.94 1.12 2.06
C ARG A 292 17.74 2.62 2.20
N VAL A 293 16.50 3.06 2.37
CA VAL A 293 16.13 4.48 2.44
C VAL A 293 15.31 4.75 3.69
N ASP A 294 15.43 5.96 4.23
CA ASP A 294 14.54 6.46 5.26
C ASP A 294 13.17 6.74 4.62
N GLY A 295 12.20 5.86 4.86
CA GLY A 295 10.84 5.96 4.33
C GLY A 295 10.04 7.14 4.87
N ASN A 296 10.49 7.76 5.97
CA ASN A 296 9.85 8.96 6.52
C ASN A 296 10.46 10.25 5.92
N ASP A 297 11.52 10.12 5.12
CA ASP A 297 12.11 11.17 4.30
C ASP A 297 11.53 11.12 2.87
N ALA A 298 10.44 11.84 2.63
CA ALA A 298 9.78 11.83 1.31
C ALA A 298 10.70 12.29 0.17
N LEU A 299 11.70 13.13 0.45
CA LEU A 299 12.66 13.61 -0.56
C LEU A 299 13.68 12.53 -0.89
N ALA A 300 14.21 11.83 0.13
CA ALA A 300 15.13 10.71 -0.09
C ALA A 300 14.46 9.54 -0.81
N VAL A 301 13.19 9.24 -0.48
CA VAL A 301 12.42 8.22 -1.18
C VAL A 301 12.25 8.60 -2.66
N ARG A 302 11.87 9.86 -2.94
CA ARG A 302 11.69 10.36 -4.31
C ARG A 302 12.98 10.21 -5.12
N SER A 303 14.10 10.72 -4.63
CA SER A 303 15.38 10.66 -5.36
C SER A 303 15.88 9.22 -5.52
N ALA A 304 15.68 8.35 -4.53
CA ALA A 304 16.02 6.94 -4.62
C ALA A 304 15.22 6.20 -5.70
N VAL A 305 13.91 6.49 -5.84
CA VAL A 305 13.08 5.90 -6.90
C VAL A 305 13.49 6.44 -8.28
N GLN A 306 13.79 7.72 -8.42
CA GLN A 306 14.29 8.29 -9.68
C GLN A 306 15.61 7.65 -10.12
N ALA A 307 16.55 7.46 -9.18
CA ALA A 307 17.80 6.78 -9.44
C ALA A 307 17.61 5.29 -9.73
N ALA A 308 16.75 4.60 -8.98
CA ALA A 308 16.43 3.20 -9.20
C ALA A 308 15.81 2.98 -10.59
N LYS A 309 14.91 3.86 -11.02
CA LYS A 309 14.36 3.84 -12.38
C LYS A 309 15.46 3.99 -13.42
N SER A 310 16.28 5.03 -13.29
CA SER A 310 17.37 5.30 -14.23
C SER A 310 18.32 4.10 -14.35
N LYS A 311 18.71 3.51 -13.22
CA LYS A 311 19.57 2.32 -13.13
C LYS A 311 18.91 1.06 -13.69
N ALA A 312 17.64 0.83 -13.37
CA ALA A 312 16.90 -0.34 -13.86
C ALA A 312 16.81 -0.37 -15.40
N LEU A 313 16.66 0.80 -16.01
CA LEU A 313 16.62 0.97 -17.46
C LEU A 313 18.01 0.89 -18.09
N SER A 314 19.00 1.64 -17.58
CA SER A 314 20.32 1.74 -18.21
C SER A 314 21.18 0.49 -18.02
N GLU A 315 21.09 -0.14 -16.85
CA GLU A 315 21.89 -1.33 -16.51
C GLU A 315 21.16 -2.64 -16.84
N GLN A 316 19.88 -2.56 -17.27
CA GLN A 316 18.99 -3.71 -17.45
C GLN A 316 19.01 -4.66 -16.25
N ARG A 317 18.91 -4.09 -15.05
CA ARG A 317 19.07 -4.80 -13.78
C ARG A 317 17.97 -4.37 -12.82
N PRO A 318 17.16 -5.28 -12.27
CA PRO A 318 16.13 -4.86 -11.32
C PRO A 318 16.77 -4.28 -10.04
N VAL A 319 16.03 -3.41 -9.38
CA VAL A 319 16.48 -2.67 -8.20
C VAL A 319 15.57 -2.99 -7.02
N LEU A 320 16.15 -3.26 -5.85
CA LEU A 320 15.44 -3.40 -4.57
C LEU A 320 15.61 -2.14 -3.73
N ILE A 321 14.51 -1.55 -3.29
CA ILE A 321 14.50 -0.43 -2.34
C ILE A 321 13.84 -0.93 -1.06
N GLU A 322 14.54 -0.87 0.07
CA GLU A 322 13.94 -1.05 1.39
C GLU A 322 13.69 0.31 2.04
N ALA A 323 12.43 0.75 2.06
CA ALA A 323 12.01 1.94 2.78
C ALA A 323 11.68 1.57 4.23
N MET A 324 12.56 2.00 5.14
CA MET A 324 12.34 1.85 6.58
C MET A 324 11.29 2.87 7.01
N THR A 325 10.20 2.44 7.64
CA THR A 325 9.12 3.30 8.12
C THR A 325 8.50 2.68 9.36
N TYR A 326 7.38 3.21 9.87
CA TYR A 326 6.69 2.61 11.00
C TYR A 326 5.17 2.66 10.84
N ARG A 327 4.50 1.52 11.05
CA ARG A 327 3.04 1.44 10.98
C ARG A 327 2.41 2.03 12.23
N VAL A 328 2.10 3.32 12.22
CA VAL A 328 1.53 4.02 13.39
C VAL A 328 0.12 3.53 13.70
N GLY A 329 -0.70 3.29 12.68
CA GLY A 329 -2.05 2.76 12.82
C GLY A 329 -2.10 1.27 13.20
N HIS A 330 -3.31 0.78 13.48
CA HIS A 330 -3.59 -0.67 13.50
C HIS A 330 -3.31 -1.29 12.12
N HIS A 331 -3.24 -2.62 12.06
CA HIS A 331 -3.07 -3.32 10.79
C HIS A 331 -4.23 -3.03 9.83
N SER A 332 -5.46 -3.13 10.33
CA SER A 332 -6.74 -2.86 9.66
C SER A 332 -7.83 -2.56 10.70
N THR A 333 -9.06 -2.32 10.27
CA THR A 333 -10.23 -2.20 11.15
C THR A 333 -10.60 -3.49 11.89
N SER A 334 -9.99 -4.62 11.55
CA SER A 334 -10.19 -5.92 12.21
C SER A 334 -9.09 -6.24 13.23
N ASP A 335 -8.17 -5.31 13.47
CA ASP A 335 -7.01 -5.48 14.34
C ASP A 335 -7.05 -4.50 15.53
N ASP A 336 -6.58 -4.96 16.69
CA ASP A 336 -6.27 -4.12 17.84
C ASP A 336 -4.79 -4.27 18.19
N SER A 337 -4.00 -3.30 17.75
CA SER A 337 -2.57 -3.35 17.95
C SER A 337 -2.11 -3.11 19.38
N SER A 338 -2.98 -2.68 20.29
CA SER A 338 -2.63 -2.53 21.71
C SER A 338 -2.43 -3.88 22.40
N ALA A 339 -2.90 -4.97 21.79
CA ALA A 339 -2.70 -6.33 22.28
C ALA A 339 -1.26 -6.85 22.14
N TYR A 340 -0.46 -6.27 21.24
CA TYR A 340 0.90 -6.76 20.93
C TYR A 340 1.94 -5.66 20.71
N ARG A 341 1.59 -4.38 20.79
CA ARG A 341 2.54 -3.24 20.76
C ARG A 341 2.30 -2.29 21.92
N SER A 342 3.39 -1.75 22.45
CA SER A 342 3.28 -0.73 23.51
C SER A 342 2.76 0.59 22.94
N LYS A 343 1.82 1.23 23.65
CA LYS A 343 1.33 2.58 23.30
C LYS A 343 2.46 3.60 23.27
N GLN A 344 3.43 3.46 24.16
CA GLN A 344 4.59 4.35 24.26
C GLN A 344 5.46 4.29 23.00
N ALA A 345 5.73 3.09 22.46
CA ALA A 345 6.49 2.94 21.22
C ALA A 345 5.76 3.64 20.05
N VAL A 346 4.46 3.42 19.90
CA VAL A 346 3.67 4.07 18.84
C VAL A 346 3.66 5.60 18.98
N GLU A 347 3.53 6.12 20.20
CA GLU A 347 3.52 7.56 20.44
C GLU A 347 4.87 8.22 20.15
N SER A 348 5.99 7.53 20.46
CA SER A 348 7.31 8.04 20.09
C SER A 348 7.46 8.22 18.58
N TRP A 349 6.92 7.30 17.77
CA TRP A 349 6.95 7.40 16.31
C TRP A 349 6.09 8.56 15.79
N LYS A 350 4.92 8.79 16.40
CA LYS A 350 4.06 9.93 16.04
C LYS A 350 4.72 11.28 16.26
N GLN A 351 5.54 11.40 17.30
CA GLN A 351 6.13 12.67 17.72
C GLN A 351 7.52 12.91 17.11
N MET A 352 8.39 11.89 17.08
CA MET A 352 9.81 12.09 16.80
C MET A 352 10.21 11.87 15.34
N ASP A 353 9.57 10.95 14.61
CA ASP A 353 9.95 10.65 13.22
C ASP A 353 8.70 10.48 12.34
N ASN A 354 7.96 11.58 12.18
CA ASN A 354 6.72 11.63 11.43
C ASN A 354 6.95 12.26 10.03
N PRO A 355 6.63 11.56 8.92
CA PRO A 355 6.87 12.07 7.57
C PRO A 355 6.14 13.39 7.27
N LEU A 356 4.94 13.60 7.84
CA LEU A 356 4.18 14.84 7.67
C LEU A 356 4.88 16.01 8.36
N HIS A 357 5.34 15.84 9.60
CA HIS A 357 6.05 16.90 10.32
C HIS A 357 7.36 17.27 9.63
N ARG A 358 8.13 16.28 9.18
CA ARG A 358 9.40 16.49 8.47
C ARG A 358 9.19 17.28 7.18
N MET A 359 8.24 16.85 6.34
CA MET A 359 7.95 17.55 5.09
C MET A 359 7.36 18.94 5.32
N ARG A 360 6.45 19.11 6.30
CA ARG A 360 5.91 20.43 6.67
C ARG A 360 7.02 21.40 7.03
N ASN A 361 7.91 20.98 7.93
CA ASN A 361 8.99 21.83 8.40
C ASN A 361 9.96 22.15 7.27
N PHE A 362 10.32 21.19 6.42
CA PHE A 362 11.14 21.44 5.24
C PHE A 362 10.54 22.56 4.36
N LEU A 363 9.24 22.49 4.07
CA LEU A 363 8.56 23.51 3.28
C LEU A 363 8.48 24.87 3.99
N THR A 364 8.21 24.89 5.30
CA THR A 364 8.12 26.13 6.08
C THR A 364 9.46 26.85 6.19
N HIS A 365 10.58 26.13 6.40
CA HIS A 365 11.91 26.74 6.42
C HIS A 365 12.27 27.41 5.09
N ARG A 366 11.67 26.98 3.97
CA ARG A 366 11.84 27.58 2.64
C ARG A 366 10.83 28.67 2.30
N GLY A 367 9.89 28.97 3.21
CA GLY A 367 8.79 29.90 2.95
C GLY A 367 7.76 29.38 1.93
N TRP A 368 7.78 28.08 1.63
CA TRP A 368 6.85 27.45 0.67
C TRP A 368 5.54 26.99 1.30
N TRP A 369 5.48 26.97 2.64
CA TRP A 369 4.32 26.54 3.41
C TRP A 369 4.23 27.29 4.74
N ASN A 370 3.00 27.50 5.23
CA ASN A 370 2.73 28.18 6.50
C ASN A 370 1.46 27.63 7.16
N ASP A 371 1.16 28.12 8.36
CA ASP A 371 0.00 27.65 9.13
C ASP A 371 -1.34 27.94 8.44
N GLN A 372 -1.44 29.05 7.72
CA GLN A 372 -2.66 29.38 6.98
C GLN A 372 -2.93 28.34 5.89
N LEU A 373 -1.93 28.06 5.04
CA LEU A 373 -2.03 27.05 3.96
C LEU A 373 -2.30 25.65 4.52
N GLU A 374 -1.69 25.29 5.66
CA GLU A 374 -1.94 24.03 6.36
C GLU A 374 -3.42 23.89 6.73
N GLN A 375 -3.99 24.90 7.40
CA GLN A 375 -5.37 24.85 7.86
C GLN A 375 -6.36 24.86 6.68
N GLU A 376 -6.12 25.73 5.68
CA GLU A 376 -6.93 25.77 4.47
C GLU A 376 -6.93 24.42 3.75
N THR A 377 -5.77 23.80 3.59
CA THR A 377 -5.63 22.49 2.95
C THR A 377 -6.36 21.39 3.74
N LYS A 378 -6.21 21.36 5.07
CA LYS A 378 -6.91 20.38 5.93
C LYS A 378 -8.44 20.52 5.84
N VAL A 379 -8.94 21.75 5.86
CA VAL A 379 -10.39 22.03 5.71
C VAL A 379 -10.88 21.59 4.33
N GLN A 380 -10.15 21.93 3.26
CA GLN A 380 -10.47 21.54 1.90
C GLN A 380 -10.49 20.02 1.73
N HIS A 381 -9.46 19.31 2.19
CA HIS A 381 -9.39 17.85 2.11
C HIS A 381 -10.52 17.20 2.88
N ARG A 382 -10.75 17.60 4.13
CA ARG A 382 -11.84 17.06 4.94
C ARG A 382 -13.19 17.26 4.26
N LYS A 383 -13.45 18.46 3.72
CA LYS A 383 -14.67 18.77 2.98
C LYS A 383 -14.81 17.87 1.75
N ALA A 384 -13.78 17.80 0.91
CA ALA A 384 -13.79 17.00 -0.31
C ALA A 384 -14.03 15.51 -0.05
N VAL A 385 -13.40 14.94 1.00
CA VAL A 385 -13.57 13.54 1.40
C VAL A 385 -15.00 13.28 1.90
N ILE A 386 -15.55 14.15 2.75
CA ILE A 386 -16.93 14.01 3.24
C ILE A 386 -17.94 14.13 2.10
N GLU A 387 -17.74 15.07 1.19
CA GLU A 387 -18.62 15.26 0.04
C GLU A 387 -18.57 14.06 -0.92
N ALA A 388 -17.37 13.54 -1.21
CA ALA A 388 -17.21 12.33 -2.04
C ALA A 388 -17.85 11.10 -1.39
N MET A 389 -17.65 10.91 -0.08
CA MET A 389 -18.31 9.84 0.67
C MET A 389 -19.84 9.98 0.60
N GLY A 390 -20.37 11.18 0.85
CA GLY A 390 -21.81 11.45 0.80
C GLY A 390 -22.41 11.29 -0.59
N ARG A 391 -21.63 11.46 -1.67
CA ARG A 391 -22.04 11.10 -3.03
C ARG A 391 -22.07 9.58 -3.21
N ALA A 392 -21.01 8.87 -2.83
CA ALA A 392 -20.94 7.41 -2.96
C ALA A 392 -22.04 6.68 -2.19
N GLU A 393 -22.40 7.14 -0.99
CA GLU A 393 -23.47 6.53 -0.19
C GLU A 393 -24.87 6.64 -0.78
N LYS A 394 -25.11 7.66 -1.60
CA LYS A 394 -26.39 7.85 -2.27
C LYS A 394 -26.51 6.96 -3.50
N LYS A 395 -25.39 6.45 -4.02
CA LYS A 395 -25.38 5.56 -5.18
C LYS A 395 -25.91 4.19 -4.80
N LYS A 396 -26.46 3.50 -5.80
CA LYS A 396 -26.75 2.08 -5.68
C LYS A 396 -25.46 1.28 -5.83
N ARG A 397 -25.54 0.01 -5.46
CA ARG A 397 -24.55 -1.02 -5.82
C ARG A 397 -24.67 -1.36 -7.30
N PRO A 398 -23.66 -1.99 -7.92
CA PRO A 398 -23.73 -2.47 -9.29
C PRO A 398 -24.98 -3.30 -9.58
N GLN A 399 -25.41 -3.26 -10.84
CA GLN A 399 -26.53 -4.08 -11.33
C GLN A 399 -26.28 -5.56 -11.01
N LEU A 400 -27.32 -6.30 -10.68
CA LEU A 400 -27.15 -7.65 -10.15
C LEU A 400 -26.61 -8.62 -11.22
N SER A 401 -27.01 -8.43 -12.48
CA SER A 401 -26.52 -9.20 -13.63
C SER A 401 -25.01 -9.10 -13.85
N SER A 402 -24.37 -8.03 -13.38
CA SER A 402 -22.92 -7.84 -13.48
C SER A 402 -22.12 -8.85 -12.64
N LEU A 403 -22.76 -9.59 -11.73
CA LEU A 403 -22.14 -10.69 -10.98
C LEU A 403 -21.52 -11.75 -11.91
N PHE A 404 -22.15 -11.99 -13.07
CA PHE A 404 -21.72 -13.02 -14.03
C PHE A 404 -20.73 -12.49 -15.08
N GLU A 405 -20.44 -11.19 -15.06
CA GLU A 405 -19.56 -10.54 -16.02
C GLU A 405 -18.11 -10.52 -15.51
N GLY A 406 -17.14 -10.46 -16.43
CA GLY A 406 -15.73 -10.36 -16.09
C GLY A 406 -15.05 -11.66 -15.64
N THR A 407 -15.77 -12.78 -15.56
CA THR A 407 -15.18 -14.12 -15.32
C THR A 407 -14.42 -14.63 -16.54
N TYR A 408 -14.98 -14.45 -17.74
CA TYR A 408 -14.37 -14.81 -19.02
C TYR A 408 -14.47 -13.64 -20.00
N ARG A 409 -13.57 -13.60 -20.99
CA ARG A 409 -13.66 -12.67 -22.12
C ARG A 409 -14.60 -13.22 -23.18
N GLY A 410 -15.44 -12.37 -23.75
CA GLY A 410 -16.32 -12.72 -24.87
C GLY A 410 -17.68 -13.22 -24.39
N GLU A 411 -18.25 -14.20 -25.10
CA GLU A 411 -19.55 -14.75 -24.73
C GLU A 411 -19.51 -15.49 -23.40
N LEU A 412 -20.59 -15.33 -22.62
CA LEU A 412 -20.75 -16.02 -21.35
C LEU A 412 -20.84 -17.55 -21.60
N PRO A 413 -20.01 -18.38 -20.92
CA PRO A 413 -20.11 -19.84 -20.98
C PRO A 413 -21.51 -20.36 -20.63
N ALA A 414 -21.89 -21.50 -21.20
CA ALA A 414 -23.23 -22.08 -21.04
C ALA A 414 -23.65 -22.24 -19.57
N ASN A 415 -22.76 -22.76 -18.73
CA ASN A 415 -23.02 -22.92 -17.29
C ASN A 415 -23.26 -21.59 -16.56
N LEU A 416 -22.60 -20.50 -16.96
CA LEU A 416 -22.83 -19.17 -16.38
C LEU A 416 -24.11 -18.52 -16.92
N LYS A 417 -24.51 -18.83 -18.17
CA LYS A 417 -25.82 -18.45 -18.71
C LYS A 417 -26.95 -19.13 -17.92
N GLU A 418 -26.81 -20.43 -17.65
CA GLU A 418 -27.76 -21.21 -16.84
C GLU A 418 -27.89 -20.66 -15.41
N GLN A 419 -26.77 -20.41 -14.71
CA GLN A 419 -26.80 -19.83 -13.36
C GLN A 419 -27.44 -18.43 -13.33
N ARG A 420 -27.22 -17.62 -14.37
CA ARG A 420 -27.85 -16.30 -14.49
C ARG A 420 -29.36 -16.40 -14.70
N ALA A 421 -29.82 -17.36 -15.49
CA ALA A 421 -31.24 -17.64 -15.67
C ALA A 421 -31.88 -18.18 -14.38
N GLU A 422 -31.22 -19.12 -13.71
CA GLU A 422 -31.64 -19.64 -12.40
C GLU A 422 -31.80 -18.51 -11.38
N LEU A 423 -30.84 -17.59 -11.29
CA LEU A 423 -30.99 -16.42 -10.42
C LEU A 423 -32.19 -15.56 -10.81
N ALA A 424 -32.45 -15.35 -12.10
CA ALA A 424 -33.61 -14.58 -12.56
C ALA A 424 -34.94 -15.23 -12.15
N GLU A 425 -35.04 -16.56 -12.18
CA GLU A 425 -36.20 -17.33 -11.70
C GLU A 425 -36.35 -17.27 -10.17
N LEU A 426 -35.24 -17.38 -9.43
CA LEU A 426 -35.25 -17.22 -7.97
C LEU A 426 -35.75 -15.82 -7.57
N LEU A 427 -35.36 -14.78 -8.31
CA LEU A 427 -35.83 -13.41 -8.08
C LEU A 427 -37.31 -13.24 -8.41
N GLU A 428 -37.83 -13.95 -9.41
CA GLU A 428 -39.27 -13.96 -9.68
C GLU A 428 -40.05 -14.59 -8.52
N LYS A 429 -39.57 -15.72 -8.01
CA LYS A 429 -40.24 -16.47 -6.95
C LYS A 429 -40.12 -15.81 -5.57
N TYR A 430 -38.96 -15.25 -5.25
CA TYR A 430 -38.61 -14.80 -3.90
C TYR A 430 -38.32 -13.30 -3.78
N GLY A 431 -38.15 -12.57 -4.89
CA GLY A 431 -37.72 -11.17 -4.88
C GLY A 431 -38.68 -10.20 -4.20
N SER A 432 -39.96 -10.55 -4.10
CA SER A 432 -40.97 -9.76 -3.39
C SER A 432 -40.96 -9.96 -1.86
N LEU A 433 -40.29 -11.01 -1.36
CA LEU A 433 -40.19 -11.27 0.08
C LEU A 433 -39.43 -10.14 0.78
N PRO A 434 -39.79 -9.76 2.03
CA PRO A 434 -39.24 -8.58 2.70
C PRO A 434 -37.71 -8.50 2.78
N GLY A 435 -37.04 -9.64 2.99
CA GLY A 435 -35.57 -9.70 3.04
C GLY A 435 -34.93 -9.47 1.67
N TRP A 436 -35.49 -10.08 0.63
CA TRP A 436 -35.00 -9.97 -0.74
C TRP A 436 -35.27 -8.58 -1.31
N SER A 437 -36.48 -8.05 -1.17
CA SER A 437 -36.85 -6.73 -1.72
C SER A 437 -36.00 -5.61 -1.11
N LYS A 438 -35.71 -5.68 0.19
CA LYS A 438 -34.82 -4.73 0.88
C LYS A 438 -33.39 -4.79 0.37
N GLU A 439 -32.87 -5.98 0.05
CA GLU A 439 -31.53 -6.14 -0.49
C GLU A 439 -31.46 -5.69 -1.95
N LEU A 440 -32.42 -6.10 -2.77
CA LEU A 440 -32.52 -5.72 -4.18
C LEU A 440 -32.59 -4.21 -4.34
N ALA A 441 -33.32 -3.50 -3.47
CA ALA A 441 -33.40 -2.04 -3.49
C ALA A 441 -32.05 -1.33 -3.32
N LYS A 442 -30.99 -2.01 -2.89
CA LYS A 442 -29.62 -1.47 -2.81
C LYS A 442 -28.88 -1.52 -4.15
N HIS A 443 -29.26 -2.40 -5.07
CA HIS A 443 -28.63 -2.56 -6.38
C HIS A 443 -29.26 -1.64 -7.43
N ALA A 444 -28.47 -1.27 -8.44
CA ALA A 444 -28.97 -0.56 -9.62
C ALA A 444 -30.08 -1.39 -10.28
N HIS A 445 -31.13 -0.71 -10.75
CA HIS A 445 -32.36 -1.31 -11.29
C HIS A 445 -33.15 -2.22 -10.34
N ALA A 446 -32.76 -2.32 -9.06
CA ALA A 446 -33.42 -3.14 -8.05
C ALA A 446 -33.65 -4.61 -8.48
N GLY A 447 -32.71 -5.19 -9.22
CA GLY A 447 -32.78 -6.55 -9.76
C GLY A 447 -33.66 -6.71 -11.00
N LYS A 448 -34.32 -5.66 -11.48
CA LYS A 448 -35.12 -5.71 -12.72
C LYS A 448 -34.29 -5.95 -13.97
N ASP A 449 -32.98 -5.68 -13.91
CA ASP A 449 -32.02 -6.01 -14.96
C ASP A 449 -31.91 -7.52 -15.22
N MET A 450 -32.36 -8.35 -14.26
CA MET A 450 -32.38 -9.81 -14.38
C MET A 450 -33.60 -10.36 -15.15
N GLU A 451 -34.68 -9.60 -15.31
CA GLU A 451 -35.95 -10.10 -15.87
C GLU A 451 -35.80 -10.62 -17.31
N GLN A 452 -34.91 -10.01 -18.09
CA GLN A 452 -34.62 -10.42 -19.46
C GLN A 452 -33.94 -11.80 -19.58
N TYR A 453 -33.41 -12.33 -18.47
CA TYR A 453 -32.71 -13.62 -18.44
C TYR A 453 -33.57 -14.76 -17.92
N ARG A 454 -34.83 -14.50 -17.56
CA ARG A 454 -35.79 -15.58 -17.29
C ARG A 454 -35.92 -16.36 -18.59
N GLU A 455 -35.63 -17.66 -18.55
CA GLU A 455 -35.97 -18.50 -19.69
C GLU A 455 -37.49 -18.45 -19.83
N LYS A 456 -37.98 -17.87 -20.93
CA LYS A 456 -39.36 -18.14 -21.34
C LYS A 456 -39.40 -19.64 -21.51
N GLN A 457 -40.06 -20.32 -20.58
CA GLN A 457 -40.19 -21.77 -20.56
C GLN A 457 -40.32 -22.26 -22.00
N ARG A 458 -39.33 -23.03 -22.43
CA ARG A 458 -39.45 -23.89 -23.61
C ARG A 458 -40.71 -24.71 -23.38
N THR A 459 -41.80 -24.27 -24.01
CA THR A 459 -43.05 -25.00 -24.12
C THR A 459 -42.95 -25.93 -25.30
#